data_AF-A0A352X7E6-F1
#
_entry.id   AF-A0A352X7E6-F1
#
_cell.length_a   1.000
_cell.length_b   1.000
_cell.length_c   1.000
_cell.angle_alpha   90.00
_cell.angle_beta   90.00
_cell.angle_gamma   90.00
#
_symmetry.space_group_name_H-M   'P 1'
#
loop_
_entity.id
_entity.type
_entity.pdbx_description
1 polymer ?
#
loop_
_entity_poly.entity_id
_entity_poly.type
_entity_poly.pdbx_seq_one_letter_code
_entity_poly.pdbx_strand_id
1 'polypeptide(L)'
;MKIPEDAVIPEDKITRYLLVQKPRNDKSKFLAQAGFTSENPEALKGAIELLVARGEAIEDRRNEYGIFYQVSGELVGVNGKILSVVTIWLRREIDGKFQLVTLQPL
;
A
#
# COMPACT_ATOMS: atom_id res chain seq x y z
N MET A 1 -5.15 0.65 -15.76
CA MET A 1 -3.75 0.24 -16.07
C MET A 1 -3.21 -0.62 -14.92
N LYS A 2 -2.02 -1.22 -15.03
CA LYS A 2 -1.40 -2.00 -13.92
C LYS A 2 -0.26 -1.23 -13.27
N ILE A 3 -0.03 -1.45 -11.98
CA ILE A 3 1.20 -1.02 -11.32
C ILE A 3 2.32 -1.98 -11.78
N PRO A 4 3.45 -1.49 -12.32
CA PRO A 4 4.57 -2.33 -12.74
C PRO A 4 5.22 -3.11 -11.59
N GLU A 5 5.87 -4.24 -11.90
CA GLU A 5 6.58 -5.06 -10.91
C GLU A 5 7.80 -4.36 -10.30
N ASP A 6 8.41 -3.39 -11.00
CA ASP A 6 9.54 -2.60 -10.50
C ASP A 6 9.11 -1.42 -9.60
N ALA A 7 7.84 -1.38 -9.19
CA ALA A 7 7.32 -0.37 -8.28
C ALA A 7 8.03 -0.41 -6.92
N VAL A 8 8.29 0.78 -6.39
CA VAL A 8 9.02 0.98 -5.15
C VAL A 8 8.05 0.96 -3.97
N ILE A 9 8.19 -0.02 -3.09
CA ILE A 9 7.58 -0.02 -1.75
C ILE A 9 8.70 0.27 -0.75
N PRO A 10 8.86 1.53 -0.27
CA PRO A 10 9.94 1.85 0.66
C PRO A 10 9.79 1.06 1.96
N GLU A 11 10.86 0.43 2.42
CA GLU A 11 10.85 -0.39 3.65
C GLU A 11 10.36 0.42 4.86
N ASP A 12 10.89 1.64 5.03
CA ASP A 12 10.48 2.58 6.08
C ASP A 12 8.97 2.92 6.02
N LYS A 13 8.34 2.83 4.83
CA LYS A 13 6.90 3.05 4.71
C LYS A 13 6.11 1.93 5.38
N ILE A 14 6.61 0.70 5.31
CA ILE A 14 6.03 -0.47 5.96
C ILE A 14 6.34 -0.41 7.46
N THR A 15 7.63 -0.42 7.80
CA THR A 15 8.13 -0.66 9.18
C THR A 15 7.98 0.55 10.09
N ARG A 16 8.06 1.79 9.56
CA ARG A 16 8.05 3.03 10.36
C ARG A 16 6.78 3.86 10.19
N TYR A 17 5.90 3.51 9.25
CA TYR A 17 4.66 4.26 9.00
C TYR A 17 3.39 3.42 9.09
N LEU A 18 3.27 2.34 8.31
CA LEU A 18 2.02 1.57 8.23
C LEU A 18 1.80 0.66 9.45
N LEU A 19 2.88 0.01 9.93
CA LEU A 19 2.85 -0.93 11.05
C LEU A 19 3.11 -0.26 12.41
N VAL A 20 3.33 1.06 12.43
CA VAL A 20 3.53 1.83 13.65
C VAL A 20 2.20 2.39 14.12
N GLN A 21 1.88 2.15 15.39
CA GLN A 21 0.74 2.75 16.07
C GLN A 21 0.86 4.28 16.11
N LYS A 22 -0.20 4.97 15.69
CA LYS A 22 -0.27 6.43 15.70
C LYS A 22 -1.46 6.94 16.51
N PRO A 23 -1.36 8.10 17.16
CA PRO A 23 -2.49 8.68 17.91
C PRO A 23 -3.71 9.03 17.04
N ARG A 24 -3.50 9.26 15.74
CA ARG A 24 -4.55 9.63 14.76
C ARG A 24 -4.36 8.84 13.47
N ASN A 25 -5.48 8.46 12.84
CA ASN A 25 -5.51 7.68 11.60
C ASN A 25 -4.61 6.43 11.65
N ASP A 26 -4.73 5.71 12.76
CA ASP A 26 -3.92 4.55 13.09
C ASP A 26 -4.22 3.38 12.16
N LYS A 27 -3.33 3.18 11.18
CA LYS A 27 -3.45 2.09 10.21
C LYS A 27 -2.97 0.77 10.80
N SER A 28 -2.11 0.80 11.81
CA SER A 28 -1.52 -0.44 12.35
C SER A 28 -2.57 -1.26 13.08
N LYS A 29 -3.50 -0.62 13.82
CA LYS A 29 -4.65 -1.32 14.43
C LYS A 29 -5.55 -2.01 13.41
N PHE A 30 -5.80 -1.36 12.28
CA PHE A 30 -6.60 -1.95 11.19
C PHE A 30 -5.87 -3.13 10.56
N LEU A 31 -4.60 -2.97 10.22
CA LEU A 31 -3.75 -4.00 9.64
C LEU A 31 -3.52 -5.19 10.59
N ALA A 32 -3.41 -4.94 11.89
CA ALA A 32 -3.28 -5.96 12.93
C ALA A 32 -4.50 -6.89 13.00
N GLN A 33 -5.68 -6.46 12.55
CA GLN A 33 -6.84 -7.35 12.46
C GLN A 33 -6.60 -8.52 11.50
N ALA A 34 -5.76 -8.33 10.49
CA ALA A 34 -5.31 -9.35 9.54
C ALA A 34 -3.96 -9.99 9.92
N GLY A 35 -3.48 -9.72 11.14
CA GLY A 35 -2.22 -10.25 11.65
C GLY A 35 -0.97 -9.58 11.09
N PHE A 36 -1.09 -8.44 10.41
CA PHE A 36 0.07 -7.64 10.00
C PHE A 36 0.57 -6.79 11.16
N THR A 37 1.79 -7.02 11.60
CA THR A 37 2.46 -6.34 12.72
C THR A 37 3.90 -6.00 12.35
N SER A 38 4.60 -5.25 13.20
CA SER A 38 6.03 -4.96 13.02
C SER A 38 6.93 -6.22 13.00
N GLU A 39 6.41 -7.37 13.41
CA GLU A 39 7.14 -8.65 13.42
C GLU A 39 7.12 -9.34 12.05
N ASN A 40 6.18 -9.00 11.17
CA ASN A 40 6.05 -9.61 9.84
C ASN A 40 5.88 -8.58 8.70
N PRO A 41 6.77 -7.58 8.58
CA PRO A 41 6.64 -6.51 7.57
C PRO A 41 6.63 -7.03 6.14
N GLU A 42 7.40 -8.08 5.85
CA GLU A 42 7.43 -8.72 4.53
C GLU A 42 6.07 -9.34 4.15
N ALA A 43 5.28 -9.82 5.13
CA ALA A 43 3.95 -10.34 4.85
C ALA A 43 3.00 -9.23 4.35
N LEU A 44 3.07 -8.04 4.95
CA LEU A 44 2.30 -6.90 4.46
C LEU A 44 2.77 -6.44 3.08
N LYS A 45 4.09 -6.38 2.86
CA LYS A 45 4.66 -6.00 1.57
C LYS A 45 4.20 -6.96 0.46
N GLY A 46 4.34 -8.27 0.66
CA GLY A 46 3.89 -9.28 -0.30
C GLY A 46 2.38 -9.23 -0.55
N ALA A 47 1.57 -8.96 0.49
CA ALA A 47 0.14 -8.78 0.31
C ALA A 47 -0.22 -7.55 -0.55
N ILE A 48 0.52 -6.44 -0.40
CA ILE A 48 0.35 -5.24 -1.24
C ILE A 48 0.78 -5.53 -2.69
N GLU A 49 1.89 -6.24 -2.90
CA GLU A 49 2.37 -6.65 -4.23
C GLU A 49 1.32 -7.53 -4.95
N LEU A 50 0.77 -8.52 -4.25
CA LEU A 50 -0.31 -9.38 -4.77
C LEU A 50 -1.58 -8.58 -5.10
N LEU A 51 -1.96 -7.62 -4.24
CA LEU A 51 -3.11 -6.76 -4.47
C LEU A 51 -2.94 -5.97 -5.78
N VAL A 52 -1.78 -5.33 -5.99
CA VAL A 52 -1.58 -4.50 -7.19
C VAL A 52 -1.34 -5.27 -8.47
N ALA A 53 -0.79 -6.49 -8.38
CA ALA A 53 -0.72 -7.39 -9.52
C ALA A 53 -2.14 -7.76 -10.03
N ARG A 54 -3.08 -7.97 -9.10
CA ARG A 54 -4.47 -8.35 -9.41
C ARG A 54 -5.38 -7.17 -9.73
N GLY A 55 -5.25 -6.06 -9.01
CA GLY A 55 -6.11 -4.88 -9.13
C GLY A 55 -5.79 -4.02 -10.35
N GLU A 56 -6.67 -3.08 -10.67
CA GLU A 56 -6.43 -2.04 -11.67
C GLU A 56 -6.09 -0.71 -10.99
N ALA A 57 -5.07 -0.05 -11.50
CA ALA A 57 -4.71 1.31 -11.13
C ALA A 57 -5.56 2.32 -11.93
N ILE A 58 -6.23 3.19 -11.18
CA ILE A 58 -7.05 4.30 -11.66
C ILE A 58 -6.32 5.60 -11.34
N GLU A 59 -6.18 6.48 -12.33
CA GLU A 59 -5.61 7.81 -12.13
C GLU A 59 -6.53 8.66 -11.24
N ASP A 60 -5.96 9.36 -10.27
CA ASP A 60 -6.71 10.17 -9.30
C ASP A 60 -6.43 11.66 -9.51
N ARG A 61 -5.19 12.10 -9.28
CA ARG A 61 -4.79 13.50 -9.38
C ARG A 61 -3.34 13.64 -9.82
N ARG A 62 -2.97 14.83 -10.29
CA ARG A 62 -1.59 15.18 -10.67
C ARG A 62 -1.09 16.36 -9.83
N ASN A 63 0.21 16.39 -9.55
CA ASN A 63 0.90 17.58 -9.07
C ASN A 63 2.32 17.67 -9.68
N GLU A 64 3.15 18.57 -9.15
CA GLU A 64 4.54 18.78 -9.59
C GLU A 64 5.45 17.55 -9.43
N TYR A 65 5.08 16.59 -8.57
CA TYR A 65 5.87 15.37 -8.33
C TYR A 65 5.46 14.19 -9.22
N GLY A 66 4.34 14.31 -9.95
CA GLY A 66 3.84 13.31 -10.88
C GLY A 66 2.35 13.02 -10.72
N ILE A 67 1.95 11.79 -11.06
CA ILE A 67 0.54 11.38 -11.15
C ILE A 67 0.23 10.35 -10.07
N PHE A 68 -0.82 10.60 -9.29
CA PHE A 68 -1.33 9.68 -8.28
C PHE A 68 -2.27 8.67 -8.91
N TYR A 69 -2.11 7.42 -8.50
CA TYR A 69 -2.95 6.30 -8.87
C TYR A 69 -3.49 5.61 -7.63
N GLN A 70 -4.70 5.07 -7.74
CA GLN A 70 -5.33 4.27 -6.71
C GLN A 70 -5.55 2.85 -7.20
N VAL A 71 -5.27 1.86 -6.35
CA VAL A 71 -5.67 0.47 -6.55
C VAL A 71 -6.49 0.03 -5.36
N SER A 72 -7.77 -0.24 -5.60
CA SER A 72 -8.68 -0.83 -4.63
C SER A 72 -8.61 -2.35 -4.71
N GLY A 73 -8.67 -3.01 -3.56
CA GLY A 73 -8.64 -4.47 -3.51
C GLY A 73 -8.63 -5.02 -2.10
N GLU A 74 -8.29 -6.29 -2.00
CA GLU A 74 -8.32 -7.06 -0.76
C GLU A 74 -6.91 -7.47 -0.35
N LEU A 75 -6.55 -7.20 0.91
CA LEU A 75 -5.39 -7.81 1.55
C LEU A 75 -5.82 -9.08 2.27
N VAL A 76 -5.19 -10.20 1.94
CA VAL A 76 -5.35 -11.45 2.68
C VAL A 76 -4.30 -11.50 3.79
N GLY A 77 -4.77 -11.47 5.03
CA GLY A 77 -3.96 -11.54 6.24
C GLY A 77 -3.27 -12.87 6.45
N VAL A 78 -2.21 -12.85 7.26
CA VAL A 78 -1.51 -14.07 7.71
C VAL A 78 -2.43 -14.97 8.55
N ASN A 79 -3.47 -14.40 9.14
CA ASN A 79 -4.50 -15.11 9.90
C ASN A 79 -5.74 -15.50 9.04
N GLY A 80 -5.67 -15.33 7.72
CA GLY A 80 -6.76 -15.59 6.78
C GLY A 80 -7.86 -14.53 6.73
N LYS A 81 -7.80 -13.48 7.56
CA LYS A 81 -8.77 -12.37 7.50
C LYS A 81 -8.52 -11.51 6.27
N ILE A 82 -9.59 -11.08 5.62
CA ILE A 82 -9.54 -10.19 4.45
C ILE A 82 -9.81 -8.75 4.88
N LEU A 83 -9.01 -7.81 4.38
CA LEU A 83 -9.20 -6.36 4.57
C LEU A 83 -9.39 -5.68 3.22
N SER A 84 -10.52 -5.00 3.05
CA SER A 84 -10.76 -4.12 1.89
C SER A 84 -10.00 -2.81 2.07
N VAL A 85 -9.16 -2.48 1.09
CA VAL A 85 -8.27 -1.32 1.14
C VAL A 85 -8.17 -0.62 -0.20
N VAL A 86 -7.73 0.63 -0.13
CA VAL A 86 -7.18 1.37 -1.27
C VAL A 86 -5.70 1.66 -1.04
N THR A 87 -4.88 1.35 -2.02
CA THR A 87 -3.46 1.73 -2.05
C THR A 87 -3.28 2.93 -2.97
N ILE A 88 -2.52 3.92 -2.52
CA ILE A 88 -2.22 5.14 -3.25
C ILE A 88 -0.76 5.08 -3.68
N TRP A 89 -0.54 5.28 -4.98
CA TRP A 89 0.75 5.23 -5.64
C TRP A 89 1.04 6.56 -6.31
N LEU A 90 2.31 6.96 -6.35
CA LEU A 90 2.78 8.09 -7.14
C LEU A 90 3.63 7.53 -8.28
N ARG A 91 3.22 7.76 -9.53
CA ARG A 91 4.11 7.65 -10.67
C ARG A 91 4.95 8.93 -10.69
N ARG A 92 6.20 8.82 -10.28
CA ARG A 92 7.10 9.96 -10.10
C ARG A 92 7.47 10.56 -11.45
N GLU A 93 7.47 11.89 -11.52
CA GLU A 93 7.86 12.61 -12.74
C GLU A 93 9.37 12.43 -13.05
N ILE A 94 10.20 12.37 -12.00
CA ILE A 94 11.67 12.35 -12.12
C ILE A 94 12.23 11.10 -12.81
N ASP A 95 11.55 9.96 -12.73
CA ASP A 95 12.05 8.68 -13.24
C ASP A 95 10.96 7.73 -13.75
N GLY A 96 9.70 8.18 -13.74
CA GLY A 96 8.55 7.39 -14.20
C GLY A 96 8.18 6.22 -13.29
N LYS A 97 8.91 5.97 -12.19
CA LYS A 97 8.66 4.83 -11.31
C LYS A 97 7.44 5.04 -10.44
N PHE A 98 6.73 3.96 -10.18
CA PHE A 98 5.66 3.95 -9.19
C PHE A 98 6.25 3.80 -7.80
N GLN A 99 5.76 4.60 -6.85
CA GLN A 99 6.13 4.50 -5.45
C GLN A 99 4.89 4.46 -4.57
N LEU A 100 4.84 3.54 -3.59
CA LEU A 100 3.76 3.49 -2.62
C LEU A 100 3.77 4.77 -1.76
N VAL A 101 2.65 5.51 -1.80
CA VAL A 101 2.43 6.71 -0.99
C VAL A 101 1.78 6.35 0.33
N THR A 102 0.71 5.55 0.31
CA THR A 102 0.03 5.08 1.53
C THR A 102 -0.97 3.97 1.20
N LEU A 103 -1.47 3.32 2.24
CA LEU A 103 -2.64 2.45 2.22
C LEU A 103 -3.73 3.03 3.14
N GLN A 104 -5.00 2.86 2.80
CA GLN A 104 -6.13 3.27 3.61
C GLN A 104 -7.23 2.18 3.61
N PRO A 105 -7.97 2.01 4.72
CA PRO A 105 -9.21 1.23 4.72
C PRO A 105 -10.21 1.83 3.73
N LEU A 106 -10.98 0.96 3.06
CA LEU A 106 -12.18 1.36 2.33
C LEU A 106 -13.37 1.58 3.28
#